data_AF-A0A263BYI2-F1
#
_entry.id   AF-A0A263BYI2-F1
#
_cell.length_a   1.000
_cell.length_b   1.000
_cell.length_c   1.000
_cell.angle_alpha   90.00
_cell.angle_beta   90.00
_cell.angle_gamma   90.00
#
_symmetry.space_group_name_H-M   'P 1'
#
loop_
_entity.id
_entity.type
_entity.pdbx_description
1 polymer ?
#
loop_
_entity_poly.entity_id
_entity_poly.type
_entity_poly.pdbx_seq_one_letter_code
_entity_poly.pdbx_strand_id
1 'polypeptide(L)'
;MFILNTEEPTGPEYTAYEYGFIEGSLDIYLNEKLFFSEPYVNLAELAIQIGEWLYSIENGLLEDLNLVTIDHDEVILSFKYKGDNNWGVNSIWQEFVSHELIATTVLVECVKYFISELNKELHKINYVVKLDKYLQH
;
A
#
# COMPACT_ATOMS: atom_id res chain seq x y z
N MET A 1 1.80 -5.65 -10.66
CA MET A 1 2.37 -7.00 -10.47
C MET A 1 3.08 -6.98 -9.13
N PHE A 2 2.45 -7.55 -8.10
CA PHE A 2 3.08 -7.85 -6.82
C PHE A 2 3.52 -9.31 -6.91
N ILE A 3 4.82 -9.58 -6.78
CA ILE A 3 5.35 -10.94 -6.90
C ILE A 3 5.08 -11.66 -5.58
N LEU A 4 4.01 -12.46 -5.54
CA LEU A 4 3.93 -13.59 -4.62
C LEU A 4 4.92 -14.64 -5.13
N ASN A 5 5.82 -15.08 -4.24
CA ASN A 5 6.86 -16.08 -4.51
C ASN A 5 6.40 -17.18 -5.48
N THR A 6 7.17 -17.41 -6.55
CA THR A 6 6.97 -18.53 -7.48
C THR A 6 7.80 -19.76 -7.10
N GLU A 7 8.44 -19.74 -5.94
CA GLU A 7 9.09 -20.91 -5.35
C GLU A 7 8.28 -21.34 -4.12
N GLU A 8 7.76 -22.58 -4.15
CA GLU A 8 7.10 -23.23 -3.02
C GLU A 8 8.06 -23.27 -1.81
N PRO A 9 7.77 -22.53 -0.72
CA PRO A 9 8.51 -22.71 0.51
C PRO A 9 8.03 -24.02 1.14
N THR A 10 8.94 -24.94 1.44
CA THR A 10 8.64 -26.20 2.14
C THR A 10 8.35 -25.99 3.64
N GLY A 11 7.64 -24.92 4.00
CA GLY A 11 7.28 -24.50 5.36
C GLY A 11 6.10 -23.53 5.34
N PRO A 12 5.41 -23.29 6.47
CA PRO A 12 4.22 -22.45 6.47
C PRO A 12 4.58 -21.04 5.97
N GLU A 13 4.00 -20.65 4.84
CA GLU A 13 4.23 -19.42 4.07
C GLU A 13 4.01 -18.10 4.82
N TYR A 14 3.63 -18.16 6.10
CA TYR A 14 3.43 -17.00 6.94
C TYR A 14 3.74 -17.41 8.38
N THR A 15 4.71 -16.76 9.03
CA THR A 15 4.73 -16.72 10.49
C THR A 15 3.83 -15.57 10.91
N ALA A 16 2.54 -15.85 11.10
CA ALA A 16 1.77 -15.06 12.04
C ALA A 16 2.51 -15.21 13.38
N TYR A 17 3.35 -14.24 13.73
CA TYR A 17 4.04 -14.28 15.02
C TYR A 17 3.00 -14.34 16.13
N GLU A 18 3.40 -14.88 17.29
CA GLU A 18 2.60 -14.90 18.54
C GLU A 18 2.02 -13.52 18.95
N TYR A 19 2.37 -12.44 18.24
CA TYR A 19 1.99 -11.05 18.49
C TYR A 19 0.96 -10.44 17.52
N GLY A 20 0.47 -11.19 16.51
CA GLY A 20 -0.72 -10.78 15.75
C GLY A 20 -0.53 -9.72 14.66
N PHE A 21 0.65 -9.65 14.03
CA PHE A 21 0.93 -8.83 12.85
C PHE A 21 1.21 -9.68 11.60
N ILE A 22 0.94 -9.13 10.41
CA ILE A 22 1.27 -9.73 9.11
C ILE A 22 2.34 -8.88 8.42
N GLU A 23 3.53 -9.44 8.25
CA GLU A 23 4.66 -8.81 7.59
C GLU A 23 4.69 -9.17 6.10
N GLY A 24 5.13 -8.22 5.27
CA GLY A 24 5.35 -8.43 3.84
C GLY A 24 6.12 -7.28 3.22
N SER A 25 6.09 -7.15 1.89
CA SER A 25 6.75 -6.04 1.19
C SER A 25 5.76 -5.07 0.56
N LEU A 26 6.13 -3.79 0.53
CA LEU A 26 5.49 -2.78 -0.32
C LEU A 26 6.47 -2.33 -1.39
N ASP A 27 6.20 -2.73 -2.63
CA ASP A 27 6.95 -2.27 -3.79
C ASP A 27 6.09 -1.36 -4.66
N ILE A 28 6.65 -0.23 -5.07
CA ILE A 28 6.01 0.71 -5.99
C ILE A 28 6.86 0.84 -7.22
N TYR A 29 6.23 0.63 -8.38
CA TYR A 29 6.86 0.76 -9.68
C TYR A 29 6.26 1.95 -10.42
N LEU A 30 7.11 2.81 -10.98
CA LEU A 30 6.71 3.85 -11.92
C LEU A 30 7.33 3.53 -13.28
N ASN A 31 6.49 3.43 -14.32
CA ASN A 31 6.92 3.05 -15.68
C ASN A 31 7.84 1.82 -15.68
N GLU A 32 7.39 0.74 -15.01
CA GLU A 32 8.08 -0.55 -14.91
C GLU A 32 9.41 -0.51 -14.13
N LYS A 33 9.81 0.63 -13.57
CA LYS A 33 11.01 0.76 -12.73
C LYS A 33 10.63 0.81 -11.26
N LEU A 34 11.35 0.06 -10.45
CA LEU A 34 11.22 0.11 -9.00
C LEU A 34 11.53 1.53 -8.52
N PHE A 35 10.54 2.19 -7.93
CA PHE A 35 10.64 3.53 -7.38
C PHE A 35 10.89 3.48 -5.87
N PHE A 36 10.17 2.61 -5.17
CA PHE A 36 10.23 2.46 -3.72
C PHE A 36 10.04 0.99 -3.36
N SER A 37 10.78 0.51 -2.36
CA SER A 37 10.62 -0.81 -1.77
C SER A 37 10.80 -0.69 -0.27
N GLU A 38 9.84 -1.22 0.49
CA GLU A 38 9.99 -1.47 1.92
C GLU A 38 9.78 -2.96 2.18
N PRO A 39 10.87 -3.73 2.35
CA PRO A 39 10.78 -5.13 2.74
C PRO A 39 10.52 -5.22 4.25
N TYR A 40 9.55 -6.04 4.66
CA TYR A 40 9.19 -6.32 6.06
C TYR A 40 8.25 -5.31 6.74
N VAL A 41 7.35 -4.66 5.98
CA VAL A 41 6.30 -3.81 6.54
C VAL A 41 5.13 -4.61 7.12
N ASN A 42 4.52 -4.07 8.18
CA ASN A 42 3.20 -4.50 8.65
C ASN A 42 2.13 -4.14 7.60
N LEU A 43 1.75 -5.12 6.78
CA LEU A 43 0.83 -4.93 5.67
C LEU A 43 -0.57 -4.50 6.12
N ALA A 44 -1.03 -4.97 7.29
CA ALA A 44 -2.34 -4.61 7.80
C ALA A 44 -2.39 -3.13 8.21
N GLU A 45 -1.37 -2.65 8.92
CA GLU A 45 -1.26 -1.23 9.30
C GLU A 45 -1.19 -0.32 8.08
N LEU A 46 -0.34 -0.68 7.11
CA LEU A 46 -0.17 0.09 5.89
C LEU A 46 -1.46 0.13 5.06
N ALA A 47 -2.16 -1.00 4.95
CA ALA A 47 -3.42 -1.06 4.21
C ALA A 47 -4.56 -0.30 4.88
N ILE A 48 -4.54 -0.14 6.22
CA ILE A 48 -5.49 0.73 6.92
C ILE A 48 -5.26 2.19 6.51
N GLN A 49 -4.01 2.67 6.55
CA GLN A 49 -3.68 4.05 6.15
C GLN A 49 -4.09 4.33 4.69
N ILE A 50 -3.77 3.40 3.78
CA ILE A 50 -4.15 3.50 2.37
C ILE A 50 -5.68 3.46 2.21
N GLY A 51 -6.37 2.60 2.97
CA GLY A 51 -7.82 2.48 2.93
C GLY A 51 -8.54 3.73 3.43
N GLU A 52 -8.03 4.36 4.50
CA GLU A 52 -8.56 5.63 5.01
C GLU A 52 -8.42 6.74 3.96
N TRP A 53 -7.26 6.82 3.31
CA TRP A 53 -7.07 7.74 2.20
C TRP A 53 -8.04 7.46 1.04
N LEU A 54 -8.19 6.19 0.63
CA LEU A 54 -9.14 5.83 -0.43
C LEU A 54 -10.56 6.29 -0.08
N TYR A 55 -11.00 6.03 1.14
CA TYR A 55 -12.31 6.47 1.62
C TYR A 55 -12.45 7.99 1.55
N SER A 56 -11.44 8.76 1.97
CA SER A 56 -11.44 10.22 1.84
C SER A 56 -11.57 10.68 0.38
N ILE A 57 -10.77 10.13 -0.53
CA ILE A 57 -10.81 10.47 -1.96
C ILE A 57 -12.20 10.20 -2.56
N GLU A 58 -12.79 9.04 -2.26
CA GLU A 58 -14.10 8.67 -2.78
C GLU A 58 -15.25 9.54 -2.25
N ASN A 59 -15.06 10.16 -1.09
CA ASN A 59 -15.98 11.16 -0.52
C ASN A 59 -15.65 12.59 -0.96
N GLY A 60 -14.71 12.77 -1.90
CA GLY A 60 -14.36 14.08 -2.49
C GLY A 60 -13.35 14.91 -1.69
N LEU A 61 -12.68 14.32 -0.70
CA LEU A 61 -11.63 14.97 0.09
C LEU A 61 -10.27 14.69 -0.55
N LEU A 62 -9.65 15.71 -1.17
CA LEU A 62 -8.35 15.60 -1.84
C LEU A 62 -7.19 15.79 -0.86
N GLU A 63 -7.04 14.85 0.06
CA GLU A 63 -5.99 14.86 1.08
C GLU A 63 -4.74 14.08 0.64
N ASP A 64 -3.56 14.53 1.07
CA ASP A 64 -2.30 13.83 0.81
C ASP A 64 -2.30 12.43 1.45
N LEU A 65 -1.83 11.42 0.72
CA LEU A 65 -1.48 10.14 1.32
C LEU A 65 -0.06 10.27 1.89
N ASN A 66 0.10 10.03 3.18
CA ASN A 66 1.41 9.94 3.83
C ASN A 66 1.46 8.61 4.57
N LEU A 67 2.35 7.71 4.14
CA LEU A 67 2.57 6.42 4.78
C LEU A 67 3.66 6.57 5.84
N VAL A 68 3.35 6.10 7.03
CA VAL A 68 4.29 5.93 8.14
C VAL A 68 4.30 4.47 8.56
N THR A 69 5.38 4.02 9.18
CA THR A 69 5.46 2.70 9.81
C THR A 69 5.90 2.87 11.25
N ILE A 70 5.57 1.91 12.11
CA ILE A 70 6.00 1.96 13.51
C ILE A 70 7.52 2.01 13.68
N ASP A 71 8.26 1.49 12.70
CA ASP A 71 9.72 1.44 12.71
C ASP A 71 10.38 2.79 12.36
N HIS A 72 9.60 3.74 11.83
CA HIS A 72 10.11 5.03 11.37
C HIS A 72 9.24 6.20 11.83
N ASP A 73 9.85 7.13 12.54
CA ASP A 73 9.21 8.37 13.04
C ASP A 73 8.87 9.38 11.91
N GLU A 74 9.19 9.06 10.66
CA GLU A 74 9.02 9.92 9.49
C GLU A 74 8.16 9.29 8.39
N VAL A 75 7.64 10.13 7.48
CA VAL A 75 6.83 9.67 6.33
C VAL A 75 7.74 8.96 5.33
N ILE A 76 7.55 7.66 5.18
CA ILE A 76 8.38 6.82 4.29
C ILE A 76 7.98 6.94 2.82
N LEU A 77 6.71 7.25 2.55
CA LEU A 77 6.17 7.45 1.20
C LEU A 77 5.01 8.46 1.25
N SER A 78 4.95 9.35 0.27
CA SER A 78 3.87 10.29 0.14
C SER A 78 3.36 10.43 -1.29
N PHE A 79 2.04 10.45 -1.45
CA PHE A 79 1.38 10.98 -2.65
C PHE A 79 0.79 12.35 -2.31
N LYS A 80 1.30 13.38 -2.98
CA LYS A 80 0.96 14.78 -2.78
C LYS A 80 0.05 15.28 -3.89
N TYR A 81 -1.10 15.86 -3.53
CA TYR A 81 -1.98 16.45 -4.54
C TYR A 81 -1.31 17.67 -5.20
N LYS A 82 -1.31 17.72 -6.53
CA LYS A 82 -0.67 18.78 -7.32
C LYS A 82 -1.64 19.66 -8.10
N GLY A 83 -2.95 19.46 -7.93
CA GLY A 83 -3.97 20.11 -8.74
C GLY A 83 -4.38 19.27 -9.95
N ASP A 84 -5.45 19.67 -10.63
CA ASP A 84 -5.97 19.05 -11.85
C ASP A 84 -6.13 17.52 -11.79
N ASN A 85 -6.56 16.98 -10.63
CA ASN A 85 -6.69 15.52 -10.40
C ASN A 85 -5.38 14.75 -10.62
N ASN A 86 -4.25 15.35 -10.24
CA ASN A 86 -2.93 14.76 -10.37
C ASN A 86 -2.16 14.75 -9.05
N TRP A 87 -1.30 13.74 -8.92
CA TRP A 87 -0.53 13.45 -7.71
C TRP A 87 0.95 13.32 -8.06
N GLY A 88 1.81 13.92 -7.25
CA GLY A 88 3.24 13.62 -7.26
C GLY A 88 3.54 12.58 -6.19
N VAL A 89 4.56 11.74 -6.41
CA VAL A 89 5.02 10.75 -5.42
C VAL A 89 6.43 11.09 -4.94
N ASN A 90 6.69 10.91 -3.66
CA ASN A 90 8.00 11.09 -3.05
C ASN A 90 8.22 10.04 -1.96
N SER A 91 9.45 9.54 -1.82
CA SER A 91 9.85 8.69 -0.70
C SER A 91 11.26 9.07 -0.23
N ILE A 92 11.52 8.85 1.06
CA ILE A 92 12.87 8.97 1.61
C ILE A 92 13.82 7.85 1.14
N TRP A 93 13.27 6.74 0.60
CA TRP A 93 14.01 5.60 0.07
C TRP A 93 13.78 5.41 -1.43
N GLN A 94 13.47 6.49 -2.16
CA GLN A 94 13.26 6.41 -3.59
C GLN A 94 14.55 6.14 -4.36
N GLU A 95 14.48 5.24 -5.35
CA GLU A 95 15.60 4.93 -6.24
C GLU A 95 15.91 6.08 -7.22
N PHE A 96 14.92 6.91 -7.52
CA PHE A 96 15.07 8.08 -8.39
C PHE A 96 14.05 9.17 -8.08
N VAL A 97 14.34 10.41 -8.48
CA VAL A 97 13.38 11.52 -8.40
C VAL A 97 12.40 11.42 -9.56
N SER A 98 11.11 11.21 -9.25
CA SER A 98 10.04 11.27 -10.23
C SER A 98 9.51 12.70 -10.38
N HIS A 99 9.42 13.16 -11.62
CA HIS A 99 8.70 14.39 -11.99
C HIS A 99 7.33 14.08 -12.60
N GLU A 100 6.96 12.81 -12.64
CA GLU A 100 5.73 12.35 -13.25
C GLU A 100 4.54 12.62 -12.33
N LEU A 101 3.41 12.89 -12.97
CA LEU A 101 2.14 13.08 -12.30
C LEU A 101 1.26 11.87 -12.55
N ILE A 102 0.68 11.36 -11.47
CA ILE A 102 -0.21 10.21 -11.46
C ILE A 102 -1.64 10.74 -11.39
N ALA A 103 -2.48 10.39 -12.35
CA ALA A 103 -3.89 10.78 -12.33
C ALA A 103 -4.61 10.15 -11.13
N THR A 104 -5.54 10.87 -10.49
CA THR A 104 -6.33 10.38 -9.36
C THR A 104 -6.99 9.03 -9.67
N THR A 105 -7.55 8.88 -10.87
CA THR A 105 -8.22 7.63 -11.29
C THR A 105 -7.26 6.45 -11.29
N VAL A 106 -6.06 6.63 -11.83
CA VAL A 106 -5.02 5.59 -11.87
C VAL A 106 -4.56 5.24 -10.45
N LEU A 107 -4.31 6.24 -9.61
CA LEU A 107 -3.88 6.01 -8.22
C LEU A 107 -4.95 5.25 -7.42
N VAL A 108 -6.22 5.67 -7.55
CA VAL A 108 -7.36 5.00 -6.92
C VAL A 108 -7.51 3.56 -7.40
N GLU A 109 -7.39 3.29 -8.71
CA GLU A 109 -7.44 1.93 -9.25
C GLU A 109 -6.33 1.04 -8.70
N CYS A 110 -5.08 1.54 -8.65
CA CYS A 110 -3.96 0.80 -8.07
C CYS A 110 -4.17 0.50 -6.58
N VAL A 111 -4.65 1.49 -5.83
CA VAL A 111 -4.93 1.34 -4.40
C VAL A 111 -6.07 0.34 -4.15
N LYS A 112 -7.17 0.43 -4.89
CA LYS A 112 -8.28 -0.52 -4.80
C LYS A 112 -7.82 -1.95 -5.09
N TYR A 113 -7.03 -2.13 -6.14
CA TYR A 113 -6.47 -3.42 -6.48
C TYR A 113 -5.64 -3.99 -5.31
N PHE A 114 -4.70 -3.21 -4.78
CA PHE A 114 -3.88 -3.60 -3.64
C PHE A 114 -4.73 -4.01 -2.42
N ILE A 115 -5.67 -3.16 -1.99
CA ILE A 115 -6.56 -3.44 -0.86
C ILE A 115 -7.36 -4.72 -1.12
N SER A 116 -7.87 -4.91 -2.34
CA SER A 116 -8.69 -6.08 -2.67
C SER A 116 -7.92 -7.39 -2.61
N GLU A 117 -6.69 -7.43 -3.13
CA GLU A 117 -5.85 -8.62 -3.13
C GLU A 117 -5.41 -8.97 -1.71
N LEU A 118 -4.95 -7.97 -0.95
CA LEU A 118 -4.59 -8.18 0.45
C LEU A 118 -5.78 -8.65 1.28
N ASN A 119 -6.96 -8.04 1.13
CA ASN A 119 -8.14 -8.43 1.88
C ASN A 119 -8.56 -9.88 1.62
N LYS A 120 -8.40 -10.38 0.38
CA LYS A 120 -8.64 -11.81 0.07
C LYS A 120 -7.72 -12.71 0.89
N GLU A 121 -6.42 -12.40 0.94
CA GLU A 121 -5.45 -13.19 1.73
C GLU A 121 -5.75 -13.11 3.23
N LEU A 122 -6.07 -11.91 3.75
CA LEU A 122 -6.46 -11.72 5.16
C LEU A 122 -7.69 -12.57 5.51
N HIS A 123 -8.68 -12.67 4.61
CA HIS A 123 -9.85 -13.56 4.79
C HIS A 123 -9.46 -15.04 4.81
N LYS A 124 -8.61 -15.50 3.87
CA LYS A 124 -8.19 -16.91 3.80
C LYS A 124 -7.52 -17.39 5.09
N ILE A 125 -6.68 -16.56 5.69
CA ILE A 125 -5.97 -16.91 6.93
C ILE A 125 -6.76 -16.59 8.21
N ASN A 126 -8.02 -16.14 8.06
CA ASN A 126 -8.87 -15.69 9.17
C ASN A 126 -8.18 -14.65 10.09
N TYR A 127 -7.45 -13.72 9.49
CA TYR A 127 -6.78 -12.65 10.22
C TYR A 127 -7.75 -11.76 11.02
N VAL A 128 -7.33 -11.19 12.14
CA VAL A 128 -8.23 -10.40 12.99
C VAL A 128 -8.72 -9.11 12.34
N VAL A 129 -7.91 -8.49 11.48
CA VAL A 129 -8.27 -7.30 10.71
C VAL A 129 -8.76 -7.69 9.31
N LYS A 130 -9.83 -7.04 8.86
CA LYS A 130 -10.32 -7.09 7.47
C LYS A 130 -10.44 -5.67 6.90
N LEU A 131 -10.35 -5.55 5.59
CA LEU A 131 -10.39 -4.28 4.86
C LEU A 131 -11.72 -4.08 4.12
N ASP A 132 -12.74 -4.91 4.41
CA ASP A 132 -14.03 -4.91 3.70
C ASP A 132 -14.68 -3.52 3.63
N LYS A 133 -14.55 -2.72 4.69
CA LYS A 133 -15.15 -1.37 4.76
C LYS A 133 -14.61 -0.40 3.70
N TYR A 134 -13.42 -0.64 3.14
CA TYR A 134 -12.80 0.20 2.12
C TYR A 134 -13.11 -0.25 0.68
N LEU A 135 -13.82 -1.37 0.52
CA LEU A 135 -14.13 -1.98 -0.79
C LEU A 135 -15.61 -1.88 -1.18
N GLN A 136 -16.44 -1.24 -0.34
CA GLN A 136 -17.90 -1.16 -0.53
C GLN A 136 -18.32 0.10 -1.31
N HIS A 137 -17.73 0.36 -2.49
CA HIS A 137 -18.06 1.54 -3.29
C HIS A 137 -18.06 1.26 -4.80
#